data_AF-A0AA36HLV5-F1
#
_entry.id   AF-A0AA36HLV5-F1
#
_cell.length_a   1.000
_cell.length_b   1.000
_cell.length_c   1.000
_cell.angle_alpha   90.00
_cell.angle_beta   90.00
_cell.angle_gamma   90.00
#
_symmetry.space_group_name_H-M   'P 1'
#
loop_
_entity.id
_entity.type
_entity.pdbx_description
1 polymer ?
#
loop_
_entity_poly.entity_id
_entity_poly.type
_entity_poly.pdbx_seq_one_letter_code
_entity_poly.pdbx_strand_id
1 'polypeptide(L)'
;MSLSIRDTSHDNGSAGCPTVWYNKVKSAMMLLWLILTCMDWNVWRANRGSFWLLSVLVMTNVWGWLDAVLRYPVLHDVDSFFVIKQLGVILLKMSWLITVFSQKKLSASGFVASAMLTIVLPMFYCMLLPLDENQQVYNIIKSSCNNEDLFKRVWRFFLHPRQKSKECVRVLSKNHYLALKRGLEEIAERSPCVAEKLGEISPKSRAMLRKPGRSV
;
A
#
# COMPACT_ATOMS: atom_id res chain seq x y z
N MET A 1 -29.49 -40.12 -19.45
CA MET A 1 -28.65 -40.04 -18.24
C MET A 1 -28.27 -38.57 -18.05
N SER A 2 -29.15 -37.83 -17.39
CA SER A 2 -29.10 -36.38 -17.25
C SER A 2 -28.24 -36.03 -16.02
N LEU A 3 -27.05 -35.49 -16.26
CA LEU A 3 -26.17 -34.97 -15.22
C LEU A 3 -26.84 -33.72 -14.61
N SER A 4 -27.47 -33.94 -13.46
CA SER A 4 -27.94 -32.87 -12.58
C SER A 4 -26.70 -32.13 -12.05
N ILE A 5 -26.40 -31.00 -12.68
CA ILE A 5 -25.46 -30.00 -12.17
C ILE A 5 -26.08 -29.47 -10.89
N ARG A 6 -25.66 -30.04 -9.78
CA ARG A 6 -26.05 -29.60 -8.44
C ARG A 6 -25.35 -28.27 -8.21
N ASP A 7 -26.08 -27.17 -8.43
CA ASP A 7 -25.66 -25.83 -8.06
C ASP A 7 -25.42 -25.80 -6.55
N THR A 8 -24.19 -26.08 -6.13
CA THR A 8 -23.72 -25.79 -4.79
C THR A 8 -23.56 -24.28 -4.70
N SER A 9 -24.68 -23.60 -4.41
CA SER A 9 -24.72 -22.27 -3.84
C SER A 9 -24.00 -22.33 -2.50
N HIS A 10 -22.66 -22.34 -2.56
CA HIS A 10 -21.81 -22.04 -1.43
C HIS A 10 -22.30 -20.72 -0.86
N ASP A 11 -22.73 -20.75 0.39
CA ASP A 11 -22.98 -19.57 1.19
C ASP A 11 -21.82 -18.61 0.97
N ASN A 12 -22.09 -17.56 0.20
CA ASN A 12 -21.23 -16.42 -0.03
C ASN A 12 -21.19 -15.65 1.30
N GLY A 13 -20.56 -16.27 2.30
CA GLY A 13 -20.35 -15.72 3.62
C GLY A 13 -19.56 -14.45 3.45
N SER A 14 -20.29 -13.33 3.40
CA SER A 14 -19.75 -11.97 3.45
C SER A 14 -18.45 -11.85 2.65
N ALA A 15 -18.53 -12.01 1.32
CA ALA A 15 -17.44 -11.68 0.42
C ALA A 15 -17.08 -10.21 0.67
N GLY A 16 -16.10 -10.01 1.57
CA GLY A 16 -15.69 -8.69 2.01
C GLY A 16 -15.30 -7.90 0.78
N CYS A 17 -15.76 -6.66 0.69
CA CYS A 17 -15.49 -5.81 -0.47
C CYS A 17 -13.99 -5.93 -0.83
N PRO A 18 -13.64 -6.41 -2.04
CA PRO A 18 -12.26 -6.81 -2.39
C PRO A 18 -11.25 -5.67 -2.18
N THR A 19 -11.73 -4.43 -2.28
CA THR A 19 -10.99 -3.21 -1.95
C THR A 19 -10.36 -3.21 -0.55
N VAL A 20 -11.01 -3.80 0.46
CA VAL A 20 -10.50 -3.88 1.83
C VAL A 20 -9.29 -4.79 1.89
N TRP A 21 -9.32 -5.92 1.20
CA TRP A 21 -8.20 -6.86 1.14
C TRP A 21 -6.99 -6.23 0.44
N TYR A 22 -7.19 -5.60 -0.73
CA TYR A 22 -6.12 -4.90 -1.45
C TYR A 22 -5.48 -3.78 -0.62
N ASN A 23 -6.28 -3.03 0.14
CA ASN A 23 -5.75 -2.00 1.04
C ASN A 23 -4.88 -2.58 2.17
N LYS A 24 -5.25 -3.75 2.71
CA LYS A 24 -4.43 -4.46 3.71
C LYS A 24 -3.10 -4.91 3.12
N VAL A 25 -3.13 -5.54 1.94
CA VAL A 25 -1.92 -5.96 1.22
C VAL A 25 -1.02 -4.77 0.91
N LYS A 26 -1.59 -3.69 0.36
CA LYS A 26 -0.86 -2.45 0.10
C LYS A 26 -0.23 -1.86 1.35
N SER A 27 -0.94 -1.85 2.48
CA SER A 27 -0.41 -1.39 3.75
C SER A 27 0.76 -2.27 4.23
N ALA A 28 0.66 -3.59 4.08
CA ALA A 28 1.74 -4.51 4.42
C ALA A 28 2.97 -4.29 3.53
N MET A 29 2.77 -4.11 2.22
CA MET A 29 3.85 -3.80 1.27
C MET A 29 4.51 -2.45 1.58
N MET A 30 3.74 -1.43 1.98
CA MET A 30 4.28 -0.14 2.42
C MET A 30 5.13 -0.28 3.68
N LEU A 31 4.69 -1.08 4.66
CA LEU A 31 5.46 -1.34 5.87
C LEU A 31 6.77 -2.08 5.55
N LEU A 32 6.70 -3.11 4.71
CA LEU A 32 7.86 -3.87 4.25
C LEU A 32 8.87 -2.96 3.52
N TRP A 33 8.38 -2.12 2.62
CA TRP A 33 9.21 -1.11 1.93
C TRP A 33 9.90 -0.16 2.91
N LEU A 34 9.20 0.31 3.94
CA LEU A 34 9.76 1.19 4.96
C LEU A 34 10.89 0.50 5.73
N ILE A 35 10.68 -0.77 6.12
CA ILE A 35 11.70 -1.59 6.81
C ILE A 35 12.95 -1.73 5.93
N LEU A 36 12.79 -2.08 4.65
CA LEU A 36 13.90 -2.22 3.72
C LEU A 36 14.65 -0.90 3.49
N THR A 37 13.91 0.20 3.35
CA THR A 37 14.50 1.54 3.20
C THR A 37 15.32 1.92 4.44
N CYS A 38 14.83 1.61 5.64
CA CYS A 38 15.56 1.82 6.89
C CYS A 38 16.82 0.95 6.97
N MET A 39 16.75 -0.32 6.56
CA MET A 39 17.90 -1.21 6.50
C MET A 39 18.98 -0.68 5.55
N ASP A 40 18.60 -0.32 4.33
CA ASP A 40 19.52 0.27 3.36
C ASP A 40 20.15 1.58 3.85
N TRP A 41 19.34 2.43 4.50
CA TRP A 41 19.80 3.68 5.07
C TRP A 41 20.84 3.44 6.16
N ASN A 42 20.62 2.45 7.02
CA ASN A 42 21.57 2.04 8.05
C ASN A 42 22.86 1.51 7.43
N VAL A 43 22.78 0.69 6.38
CA VAL A 43 23.94 0.22 5.62
C VAL A 43 24.71 1.40 5.02
N TRP A 44 24.04 2.35 4.37
CA TRP A 44 24.70 3.53 3.82
C TRP A 44 25.36 4.39 4.90
N ARG A 45 24.66 4.63 6.02
CA ARG A 45 25.13 5.45 7.15
C ARG A 45 26.35 4.84 7.82
N ALA A 46 26.32 3.53 8.12
CA ALA A 46 27.44 2.81 8.73
C ALA A 46 28.72 2.89 7.88
N ASN A 47 28.53 2.95 6.56
CA ASN A 47 29.59 2.87 5.57
C ASN A 47 30.13 4.22 5.08
N ARG A 48 29.60 5.33 5.61
CA ARG A 48 29.91 6.71 5.17
C ARG A 48 29.99 6.79 3.64
N GLY A 49 28.97 6.24 2.97
CA GLY A 49 28.96 6.11 1.51
C GLY A 49 29.05 7.46 0.82
N SER A 50 29.56 7.48 -0.42
CA SER A 50 29.55 8.70 -1.23
C SER A 50 28.12 9.21 -1.44
N PHE A 51 27.98 10.53 -1.60
CA PHE A 51 26.67 11.16 -1.81
C PHE A 51 25.98 10.68 -3.10
N TRP A 52 26.76 10.23 -4.09
CA TRP A 52 26.22 9.62 -5.29
C TRP A 52 25.51 8.28 -5.01
N LEU A 53 26.08 7.43 -4.15
CA LEU A 53 25.42 6.19 -3.71
C LEU A 53 24.14 6.46 -2.92
N LEU A 54 24.10 7.57 -2.16
CA LEU A 54 22.86 8.02 -1.50
C LEU A 54 21.79 8.40 -2.52
N SER A 55 22.17 9.11 -3.58
CA SER A 55 21.25 9.53 -4.64
C SER A 55 20.65 8.32 -5.36
N VAL A 56 21.48 7.31 -5.68
CA VAL A 56 21.02 6.03 -6.25
C VAL A 56 20.09 5.31 -5.28
N LEU A 57 20.41 5.30 -3.98
CA LEU A 57 19.58 4.67 -2.96
C LEU A 57 18.18 5.31 -2.88
N VAL A 58 18.14 6.64 -2.78
CA VAL A 58 16.89 7.41 -2.73
C VAL A 58 16.09 7.20 -4.01
N MET A 59 16.75 7.25 -5.17
CA MET A 59 16.08 7.02 -6.45
C MET A 59 15.49 5.62 -6.53
N THR A 60 16.26 4.57 -6.24
CA THR A 60 15.75 3.18 -6.32
C THR A 60 14.61 2.91 -5.34
N ASN A 61 14.68 3.43 -4.11
CA ASN A 61 13.65 3.20 -3.09
C ASN A 61 12.38 4.04 -3.31
N VAL A 62 12.49 5.30 -3.74
CA VAL A 62 11.33 6.19 -3.96
C VAL A 62 10.76 6.05 -5.37
N TRP A 63 11.60 5.95 -6.39
CA TRP A 63 11.16 5.87 -7.79
C TRP A 63 10.76 4.45 -8.22
N GLY A 64 11.46 3.44 -7.71
CA GLY A 64 11.16 2.03 -8.01
C GLY A 64 10.05 1.50 -7.12
N TRP A 65 10.43 1.16 -5.89
CA TRP A 65 9.57 0.41 -4.98
C TRP A 65 8.32 1.17 -4.56
N LEU A 66 8.46 2.41 -4.10
CA LEU A 66 7.30 3.18 -3.67
C LEU A 66 6.31 3.40 -4.82
N ASP A 67 6.78 3.68 -6.04
CA ASP A 67 5.90 3.78 -7.21
C ASP A 67 5.20 2.45 -7.52
N ALA A 68 5.87 1.30 -7.36
CA ALA A 68 5.25 -0.01 -7.53
C ALA A 68 4.15 -0.26 -6.48
N VAL A 69 4.46 -0.07 -5.19
CA VAL A 69 3.49 -0.28 -4.10
C VAL A 69 2.28 0.66 -4.25
N LEU A 70 2.49 1.88 -4.74
CA LEU A 70 1.41 2.83 -4.97
C LEU A 70 0.49 2.43 -6.13
N ARG A 71 0.99 1.68 -7.12
CA ARG A 71 0.21 1.17 -8.27
C ARG A 71 -0.47 -0.17 -8.02
N TYR A 72 -0.09 -0.89 -6.97
CA TYR A 72 -0.81 -2.12 -6.59
C TYR A 72 -2.31 -1.82 -6.39
N PRO A 73 -3.24 -2.64 -6.94
CA PRO A 73 -3.05 -3.94 -7.62
C PRO A 73 -3.19 -3.89 -9.16
N VAL A 74 -2.65 -2.89 -9.86
CA VAL A 74 -2.76 -2.79 -11.32
C VAL A 74 -1.80 -3.77 -12.01
N LEU A 75 -2.33 -4.60 -12.92
CA LEU A 75 -1.56 -5.45 -13.81
C LEU A 75 -1.03 -4.59 -14.97
N HIS A 76 0.28 -4.68 -15.19
CA HIS A 76 0.96 -3.97 -16.26
C HIS A 76 1.43 -4.97 -17.30
N ASP A 77 1.30 -4.62 -18.58
CA ASP A 77 1.83 -5.43 -19.68
C ASP A 77 3.36 -5.53 -19.58
N VAL A 78 3.93 -6.65 -20.02
CA VAL A 78 5.38 -6.91 -19.96
C VAL A 78 6.18 -5.84 -20.71
N ASP A 79 5.63 -5.32 -21.81
CA ASP A 79 6.24 -4.28 -22.63
C ASP A 79 5.92 -2.86 -22.14
N SER A 80 5.18 -2.72 -21.04
CA SER A 80 4.85 -1.41 -20.50
C SER A 80 6.11 -0.70 -20.00
N PHE A 81 6.13 0.63 -20.16
CA PHE A 81 7.20 1.48 -19.64
C PHE A 81 7.44 1.25 -18.14
N PHE A 82 6.39 0.89 -17.39
CA PHE A 82 6.50 0.55 -15.98
C PHE A 82 7.40 -0.67 -15.73
N VAL A 83 7.20 -1.77 -16.46
CA VAL A 83 7.99 -3.00 -16.28
C VAL A 83 9.45 -2.77 -16.64
N ILE A 84 9.72 -2.11 -17.78
CA ILE A 84 11.08 -1.74 -18.21
C ILE A 84 11.75 -0.85 -17.15
N LYS A 85 11.02 0.14 -16.62
CA LYS A 85 11.49 1.02 -15.54
C LYS A 85 11.84 0.23 -14.28
N GLN A 86 10.98 -0.71 -13.85
CA GLN A 86 11.24 -1.52 -12.66
C GLN A 86 12.46 -2.42 -12.85
N LEU A 87 12.60 -3.04 -14.02
CA LEU A 87 13.80 -3.82 -14.36
C LEU A 87 15.07 -2.95 -14.29
N GLY A 88 15.04 -1.74 -14.85
CA GLY A 88 16.14 -0.79 -14.77
C GLY A 88 16.49 -0.39 -13.33
N VAL A 89 15.48 -0.18 -12.47
CA VAL A 89 15.69 0.13 -11.05
C VAL A 89 16.28 -1.08 -10.29
N ILE A 90 15.84 -2.30 -10.58
CA ILE A 90 16.42 -3.53 -9.98
C ILE A 90 17.89 -3.66 -10.38
N LEU A 91 18.22 -3.50 -11.67
CA LEU A 91 19.60 -3.55 -12.15
C LEU A 91 20.46 -2.49 -11.48
N LEU A 92 19.97 -1.25 -11.39
CA LEU A 92 20.67 -0.17 -10.71
C LEU A 92 20.90 -0.44 -9.22
N LYS A 93 19.90 -1.04 -8.54
CA LYS A 93 20.00 -1.45 -7.14
C LYS A 93 21.03 -2.57 -6.94
N MET A 94 21.08 -3.53 -7.86
CA MET A 94 22.07 -4.60 -7.85
C MET A 94 23.49 -4.04 -8.06
N SER A 95 23.68 -3.10 -8.99
CA SER A 95 24.97 -2.41 -9.17
C SER A 95 25.38 -1.64 -7.90
N TRP A 96 24.44 -0.98 -7.23
CA TRP A 96 24.68 -0.33 -5.93
C TRP A 96 25.12 -1.34 -4.86
N LEU A 97 24.41 -2.46 -4.71
CA LEU A 97 24.74 -3.52 -3.75
C LEU A 97 26.13 -4.12 -4.02
N ILE A 98 26.46 -4.40 -5.28
CA ILE A 98 27.78 -4.90 -5.68
C ILE A 98 28.86 -3.88 -5.31
N THR A 99 28.64 -2.59 -5.60
CA THR A 99 29.60 -1.53 -5.26
C THR A 99 29.84 -1.44 -3.75
N VAL A 100 28.77 -1.51 -2.94
CA VAL A 100 28.89 -1.51 -1.47
C VAL A 100 29.62 -2.76 -0.99
N PHE A 101 29.34 -3.93 -1.56
CA PHE A 101 30.02 -5.18 -1.20
C PHE A 101 31.51 -5.17 -1.58
N SER A 102 31.87 -4.72 -2.79
CA SER A 102 33.25 -4.64 -3.27
C SER A 102 34.12 -3.71 -2.42
N GLN A 103 33.53 -2.68 -1.80
CA GLN A 103 34.23 -1.81 -0.86
C GLN A 103 34.44 -2.45 0.53
N LYS A 104 34.14 -3.76 0.71
CA LYS A 104 34.20 -4.52 1.98
C LYS A 104 33.38 -3.91 3.11
N LYS A 105 32.30 -3.23 2.72
CA LYS A 105 31.41 -2.45 3.60
C LYS A 105 30.14 -3.22 4.01
N LEU A 106 29.97 -4.43 3.48
CA LEU A 106 28.83 -5.30 3.78
C LEU A 106 29.33 -6.73 3.94
N SER A 107 28.84 -7.44 4.96
CA SER A 107 29.12 -8.87 5.11
C SER A 107 28.51 -9.65 3.94
N ALA A 108 29.10 -10.82 3.60
CA ALA A 108 28.57 -11.66 2.53
C ALA A 108 27.10 -12.06 2.78
N SER A 109 26.75 -12.36 4.04
CA SER A 109 25.36 -12.65 4.43
C SER A 109 24.44 -11.44 4.23
N GLY A 110 24.89 -10.24 4.60
CA GLY A 110 24.13 -9.00 4.39
C GLY A 110 23.91 -8.70 2.90
N PHE A 111 24.91 -8.96 2.06
CA PHE A 111 24.80 -8.84 0.60
C PHE A 111 23.77 -9.80 0.04
N VAL A 112 23.88 -11.10 0.37
CA VAL A 112 22.94 -12.12 -0.12
C VAL A 112 21.52 -11.83 0.34
N ALA A 113 21.32 -11.48 1.62
CA ALA A 113 20.00 -11.13 2.13
C ALA A 113 19.41 -9.91 1.40
N SER A 114 20.18 -8.85 1.19
CA SER A 114 19.71 -7.64 0.51
C SER A 114 19.43 -7.87 -0.97
N ALA A 115 20.25 -8.69 -1.64
CA ALA A 115 20.04 -9.07 -3.03
C ALA A 115 18.79 -9.94 -3.19
N MET A 116 18.60 -10.94 -2.32
CA MET A 116 17.40 -11.76 -2.29
C MET A 116 16.15 -10.90 -2.07
N LEU A 117 16.15 -10.00 -1.09
CA LEU A 117 15.02 -9.10 -0.85
C LEU A 117 14.71 -8.21 -2.07
N THR A 118 15.74 -7.75 -2.78
CA THR A 118 15.59 -6.94 -4.00
C THR A 118 14.91 -7.72 -5.14
N ILE A 119 15.15 -9.03 -5.24
CA ILE A 119 14.58 -9.89 -6.30
C ILE A 119 13.24 -10.50 -5.88
N VAL A 120 13.05 -10.75 -4.59
CA VAL A 120 11.87 -11.43 -4.04
C VAL A 120 10.67 -10.49 -3.95
N LEU A 121 10.88 -9.20 -3.69
CA LEU A 121 9.77 -8.25 -3.53
C LEU A 121 8.93 -7.99 -4.82
N PRO A 122 9.51 -7.88 -6.03
CA PRO A 122 8.75 -7.88 -7.29
C PRO A 122 8.05 -9.20 -7.52
N MET A 123 8.66 -10.33 -7.15
CA MET A 123 7.99 -11.64 -7.26
C MET A 123 6.77 -11.70 -6.35
N PHE A 124 6.86 -11.21 -5.11
CA PHE A 124 5.69 -11.07 -4.23
C PHE A 124 4.65 -10.12 -4.80
N TYR A 125 5.07 -8.99 -5.39
CA TYR A 125 4.13 -8.10 -6.09
C TYR A 125 3.36 -8.87 -7.16
N CYS A 126 4.05 -9.65 -8.00
CA CYS A 126 3.43 -10.44 -9.06
C CYS A 126 2.53 -11.56 -8.52
N MET A 127 2.94 -12.26 -7.45
CA MET A 127 2.15 -13.33 -6.83
C MET A 127 0.89 -12.81 -6.13
N LEU A 128 0.90 -11.57 -5.66
CA LEU A 128 -0.25 -10.93 -5.01
C LEU A 128 -1.20 -10.27 -6.03
N LEU A 129 -0.89 -10.31 -7.33
CA LEU A 129 -1.81 -9.80 -8.34
C LEU A 129 -3.01 -10.74 -8.47
N PRO A 130 -4.23 -10.19 -8.57
CA PRO A 130 -5.42 -10.99 -8.81
C PRO A 130 -5.48 -11.46 -10.26
N LEU A 131 -4.75 -12.53 -10.59
CA LEU A 131 -4.71 -13.10 -11.94
C LEU A 131 -6.03 -13.80 -12.32
N ASP A 132 -6.75 -14.31 -11.33
CA ASP A 132 -7.96 -15.13 -11.53
C ASP A 132 -9.27 -14.35 -11.41
N GLU A 133 -9.23 -13.03 -11.20
CA GLU A 133 -10.46 -12.24 -11.08
C GLU A 133 -11.16 -12.02 -12.43
N ASN A 134 -12.50 -12.09 -12.42
CA ASN A 134 -13.32 -11.75 -13.58
C ASN A 134 -12.91 -10.39 -14.16
N GLN A 135 -12.80 -10.32 -15.49
CA GLN A 135 -12.35 -9.12 -16.21
C GLN A 135 -13.16 -7.85 -15.87
N GLN A 136 -14.43 -8.01 -15.47
CA GLN A 136 -15.26 -6.92 -14.96
C GLN A 136 -14.73 -6.32 -13.65
N VAL A 137 -14.34 -7.15 -12.68
CA VAL A 137 -13.78 -6.70 -11.40
C VAL A 137 -12.46 -5.97 -11.64
N TYR A 138 -11.62 -6.54 -12.51
CA TYR A 138 -10.38 -5.91 -12.92
C TYR A 138 -10.59 -4.51 -13.53
N ASN A 139 -11.58 -4.35 -14.41
CA ASN A 139 -11.88 -3.04 -15.01
C ASN A 139 -12.37 -2.01 -13.98
N ILE A 140 -13.14 -2.44 -12.97
CA ILE A 140 -13.56 -1.56 -11.86
C ILE A 140 -12.35 -1.11 -11.03
N ILE A 141 -11.43 -2.04 -10.73
CA ILE A 141 -10.18 -1.73 -10.02
C ILE A 141 -9.32 -0.78 -10.86
N LYS A 142 -9.13 -1.08 -12.14
CA LYS A 142 -8.34 -0.28 -13.08
C LYS A 142 -8.88 1.15 -13.24
N SER A 143 -10.21 1.31 -13.28
CA SER A 143 -10.83 2.64 -13.36
C SER A 143 -10.72 3.44 -12.04
N SER A 144 -10.65 2.75 -10.91
CA SER A 144 -10.46 3.36 -9.59
C SER A 144 -8.99 3.75 -9.32
N CYS A 145 -8.05 3.03 -9.94
CA CYS A 145 -6.62 3.31 -9.85
C CYS A 145 -6.21 4.34 -10.91
N ASN A 146 -5.98 5.58 -10.46
CA ASN A 146 -5.47 6.62 -11.33
C ASN A 146 -4.02 6.30 -11.75
N ASN A 147 -3.81 5.83 -12.98
CA ASN A 147 -2.54 5.35 -13.55
C ASN A 147 -1.49 6.46 -13.79
N GLU A 148 -1.62 7.60 -13.12
CA GLU A 148 -0.69 8.71 -13.29
C GLU A 148 0.61 8.42 -12.56
N ASP A 149 1.74 8.54 -13.27
CA ASP A 149 3.07 8.33 -12.69
C ASP A 149 3.26 9.13 -11.41
N LEU A 150 3.91 8.54 -10.40
CA LEU A 150 4.25 9.23 -9.15
C LEU A 150 4.99 10.53 -9.45
N PHE A 151 5.87 10.54 -10.45
CA PHE A 151 6.55 11.76 -10.87
C PHE A 151 5.59 12.83 -11.36
N LYS A 152 4.64 12.50 -12.23
CA LYS A 152 3.62 13.46 -12.70
C LYS A 152 2.75 13.95 -11.54
N ARG A 153 2.51 13.09 -10.55
CA ARG A 153 1.74 13.43 -9.34
C ARG A 153 2.50 14.38 -8.43
N VAL A 154 3.77 14.09 -8.16
CA VAL A 154 4.68 14.91 -7.37
C VAL A 154 4.99 16.22 -8.10
N TRP A 155 5.22 16.17 -9.40
CA TRP A 155 5.44 17.35 -10.25
C TRP A 155 4.23 18.28 -10.25
N ARG A 156 3.01 17.76 -10.45
CA ARG A 156 1.79 18.57 -10.30
C ARG A 156 1.60 19.10 -8.89
N PHE A 157 2.01 18.35 -7.87
CA PHE A 157 2.00 18.81 -6.48
C PHE A 157 2.94 20.01 -6.29
N PHE A 158 4.13 19.98 -6.88
CA PHE A 158 5.08 21.09 -6.86
C PHE A 158 4.59 22.31 -7.65
N LEU A 159 3.91 22.11 -8.78
CA LEU A 159 3.37 23.21 -9.58
C LEU A 159 2.13 23.88 -8.95
N HIS A 160 1.30 23.14 -8.21
CA HIS A 160 0.03 23.65 -7.64
C HIS A 160 -0.14 23.33 -6.14
N PRO A 161 0.79 23.72 -5.26
CA PRO A 161 0.77 23.30 -3.85
C PRO A 161 -0.42 23.86 -3.05
N ARG A 162 -0.90 25.06 -3.39
CA ARG A 162 -1.94 25.77 -2.61
C ARG A 162 -3.36 25.27 -2.82
N GLN A 163 -3.73 24.82 -4.03
CA GLN A 163 -5.09 24.31 -4.28
C GLN A 163 -5.28 22.91 -3.71
N LYS A 164 -4.27 22.02 -3.85
CA LYS A 164 -4.40 20.62 -3.42
C LYS A 164 -4.15 20.37 -1.95
N SER A 165 -3.41 21.22 -1.22
CA SER A 165 -3.28 21.07 0.24
C SER A 165 -4.65 21.12 0.92
N LYS A 166 -5.53 22.04 0.50
CA LYS A 166 -6.89 22.18 1.07
C LYS A 166 -7.78 20.98 0.75
N GLU A 167 -7.74 20.46 -0.47
CA GLU A 167 -8.50 19.26 -0.85
C GLU A 167 -7.96 17.98 -0.22
N CYS A 168 -6.64 17.80 -0.22
CA CYS A 168 -5.99 16.64 0.37
C CYS A 168 -6.25 16.58 1.88
N VAL A 169 -6.08 17.71 2.59
CA VAL A 169 -6.40 17.80 4.01
C VAL A 169 -7.89 17.57 4.26
N ARG A 170 -8.80 18.09 3.42
CA ARG A 170 -10.24 17.81 3.56
C ARG A 170 -10.57 16.34 3.33
N VAL A 171 -9.98 15.69 2.33
CA VAL A 171 -10.25 14.28 2.00
C VAL A 171 -9.62 13.36 3.04
N LEU A 172 -8.37 13.60 3.46
CA LEU A 172 -7.75 12.87 4.56
C LEU A 172 -8.51 13.08 5.86
N SER A 173 -8.85 14.33 6.21
CA SER A 173 -9.65 14.66 7.39
C SER A 173 -10.99 13.93 7.38
N LYS A 174 -11.71 13.97 6.26
CA LYS A 174 -13.03 13.33 6.14
C LYS A 174 -12.92 11.80 6.21
N ASN A 175 -11.96 11.20 5.52
CA ASN A 175 -11.78 9.75 5.52
C ASN A 175 -11.27 9.25 6.88
N HIS A 176 -10.34 9.95 7.51
CA HIS A 176 -9.83 9.61 8.84
C HIS A 176 -10.89 9.81 9.90
N TYR A 177 -11.69 10.88 9.81
CA TYR A 177 -12.84 11.11 10.68
C TYR A 177 -13.89 10.00 10.52
N LEU A 178 -14.22 9.59 9.29
CA LEU A 178 -15.17 8.51 9.05
C LEU A 178 -14.65 7.15 9.52
N ALA A 179 -13.36 6.85 9.32
CA ALA A 179 -12.75 5.61 9.79
C ALA A 179 -12.72 5.55 11.32
N LEU A 180 -12.31 6.65 11.97
CA LEU A 180 -12.30 6.77 13.42
C LEU A 180 -13.72 6.67 13.98
N LYS A 181 -14.68 7.33 13.34
CA LYS A 181 -16.10 7.26 13.71
C LYS A 181 -16.63 5.83 13.63
N ARG A 182 -16.36 5.09 12.55
CA ARG A 182 -16.79 3.68 12.42
C ARG A 182 -16.13 2.79 13.47
N GLY A 183 -14.84 2.98 13.75
CA GLY A 183 -14.15 2.25 14.80
C GLY A 183 -14.74 2.54 16.19
N LEU A 184 -15.07 3.80 16.48
CA LEU A 184 -15.73 4.19 17.73
C LEU A 184 -17.16 3.63 17.82
N GLU A 185 -17.91 3.61 16.72
CA GLU A 185 -19.24 2.97 16.68
C GLU A 185 -19.14 1.46 16.95
N GLU A 186 -18.17 0.77 16.35
CA GLU A 186 -17.95 -0.66 16.57
C GLU A 186 -17.51 -0.97 18.02
N ILE A 187 -16.64 -0.15 18.60
CA ILE A 187 -16.21 -0.30 20.00
C ILE A 187 -17.37 0.00 20.97
N ALA A 188 -18.16 1.03 20.68
CA ALA A 188 -19.34 1.39 21.49
C ALA A 188 -20.43 0.31 21.43
N GLU A 189 -20.58 -0.38 20.30
CA GLU A 189 -21.50 -1.52 20.20
C GLU A 189 -21.05 -2.72 21.04
N ARG A 190 -19.75 -2.90 21.26
CA ARG A 190 -19.20 -3.99 22.07
C ARG A 190 -19.03 -3.64 23.55
N SER A 191 -19.03 -2.36 23.93
CA SER A 191 -18.78 -1.92 25.31
C SER A 191 -19.72 -0.79 25.77
N PRO A 192 -20.67 -1.06 26.69
CA PRO A 192 -21.64 -0.07 27.16
C PRO A 192 -20.99 1.10 27.92
N CYS A 193 -19.92 0.85 28.68
CA CYS A 193 -19.19 1.91 29.40
C CYS A 193 -18.56 2.93 28.44
N VAL A 194 -18.12 2.49 27.26
CA VAL A 194 -17.56 3.38 26.23
C VAL A 194 -18.67 4.20 25.58
N ALA A 195 -19.84 3.61 25.34
CA ALA A 195 -21.01 4.30 24.79
C ALA A 195 -21.51 5.41 25.74
N GLU A 196 -21.55 5.15 27.05
CA GLU A 196 -21.95 6.14 28.06
C GLU A 196 -21.01 7.36 28.06
N LYS A 197 -19.69 7.12 28.16
CA LYS A 197 -18.68 8.19 28.09
C LYS A 197 -18.70 8.95 26.75
N LEU A 198 -18.91 8.26 25.62
CA LEU A 198 -19.04 8.94 24.32
C LEU A 198 -20.28 9.85 24.26
N GLY A 199 -21.36 9.46 24.93
CA GLY A 199 -22.60 10.23 25.02
C GLY A 199 -22.46 11.51 25.84
N GLU A 200 -21.55 11.54 26.82
CA GLU A 200 -21.21 12.73 27.62
C GLU A 200 -20.33 13.72 26.85
N ILE A 201 -19.37 13.23 26.06
CA ILE A 201 -18.38 14.08 25.37
C ILE A 201 -19.01 14.90 24.23
N SER A 202 -20.09 14.40 23.59
CA SER A 202 -20.68 15.09 22.45
C SER A 202 -22.19 14.84 22.31
N PRO A 203 -23.03 15.89 22.28
CA PRO A 203 -24.47 15.75 22.06
C PRO A 203 -24.80 15.14 20.68
N LYS A 204 -23.92 15.31 19.67
CA LYS A 204 -24.06 14.65 18.36
C LYS A 204 -23.83 13.14 18.45
N SER A 205 -22.92 12.68 19.32
CA SER A 205 -22.68 11.25 19.57
C SER A 205 -23.87 10.62 20.30
N ARG A 206 -24.49 11.37 21.22
CA ARG A 206 -25.73 10.96 21.91
C ARG A 206 -26.90 10.72 20.94
N ALA A 207 -27.03 11.55 19.91
CA ALA A 207 -28.03 11.38 18.86
C ALA A 207 -27.77 10.13 17.98
N MET A 208 -26.50 9.75 17.77
CA MET A 208 -26.16 8.53 17.02
C MET A 208 -26.43 7.24 17.81
N LEU A 209 -26.28 7.27 19.13
CA LEU A 209 -26.56 6.12 19.99
C LEU A 209 -28.06 5.88 20.18
N ARG A 210 -28.90 6.90 19.98
CA ARG A 210 -30.36 6.80 19.91
C ARG A 210 -30.82 6.33 18.53
N LYS A 211 -30.36 5.18 18.04
CA LYS A 211 -31.05 4.54 16.91
C LYS A 211 -32.39 3.99 17.43
N PRO A 212 -33.53 4.37 16.83
CA PRO A 212 -34.85 3.88 17.24
C PRO A 212 -34.94 2.38 16.93
N GLY A 213 -35.06 1.56 17.98
CA GLY A 213 -35.15 0.09 17.84
C GLY A 213 -34.34 -0.71 18.85
N ARG A 214 -33.42 -0.09 19.62
CA ARG A 214 -32.86 -0.72 20.82
C ARG A 214 -33.76 -0.41 22.01
N SER A 215 -34.61 -1.35 22.39
CA SER A 215 -35.20 -1.39 23.73
C SER A 215 -34.06 -1.54 24.73
N VAL A 216 -33.81 -0.48 25.50
CA VAL A 216 -33.03 -0.58 26.75
C VAL A 216 -33.86 -1.36 27.75
#